data_AF-A0A512AWU7-F1
#
_entry.id   AF-A0A512AWU7-F1
#
_cell.length_a   1.000
_cell.length_b   1.000
_cell.length_c   1.000
_cell.angle_alpha   90.00
_cell.angle_beta   90.00
_cell.angle_gamma   90.00
#
_symmetry.space_group_name_H-M   'P 1'
#
loop_
_entity.id
_entity.type
_entity.pdbx_description
1 polymer ?
#
loop_
_entity_poly.entity_id
_entity_poly.type
_entity_poly.pdbx_seq_one_letter_code
_entity_poly.pdbx_strand_id
1 'polypeptide(L)'
;MLKIYSYVNEYEKGFSMEAEMDTKEDFALFMKIFQDAILATRTYDPNFSLAKKGDYHFITAYKLKQKLEFTFVIEDDGFGIWVSPAKPEIAPLAST
;
A
#
# COMPACT_ATOMS: atom_id res chain seq x y z
N MET A 1 -8.91 10.37 11.23
CA MET A 1 -8.98 11.04 9.92
C MET A 1 -7.94 10.41 9.03
N LEU A 2 -8.37 9.76 7.95
CA LEU A 2 -7.48 9.20 6.94
C LEU A 2 -6.59 10.31 6.34
N LYS A 3 -5.28 10.10 6.36
CA LYS A 3 -4.29 10.93 5.66
C LYS A 3 -3.51 10.05 4.69
N ILE A 4 -3.43 10.44 3.42
CA ILE A 4 -2.58 9.81 2.41
C ILE A 4 -1.45 10.78 2.11
N TYR A 5 -0.22 10.34 2.31
CA TYR A 5 0.98 11.18 2.21
C TYR A 5 1.66 11.06 0.85
N SER A 6 1.65 9.87 0.27
CA SER A 6 2.31 9.62 -1.02
C SER A 6 1.61 8.52 -1.78
N TYR A 7 1.76 8.58 -3.11
CA TYR A 7 1.40 7.54 -4.05
C TYR A 7 2.53 7.46 -5.08
N VAL A 8 3.20 6.33 -5.16
CA VAL A 8 4.29 6.07 -6.10
C VAL A 8 3.88 4.91 -6.98
N ASN A 9 3.65 5.17 -8.27
CA ASN A 9 3.27 4.13 -9.22
C ASN A 9 4.45 3.79 -10.12
N GLU A 10 4.89 2.54 -10.07
CA GLU A 10 5.92 1.97 -10.94
C GLU A 10 5.32 1.13 -12.08
N TYR A 11 4.04 1.34 -12.42
CA TYR A 11 3.21 0.79 -13.50
C TYR A 11 3.34 -0.73 -13.73
N GLU A 12 4.49 -1.17 -14.23
CA GLU A 12 4.83 -2.57 -14.48
C GLU A 12 5.23 -3.34 -13.21
N LYS A 13 5.77 -2.65 -12.20
CA LYS A 13 6.26 -3.28 -10.96
C LYS A 13 5.27 -3.22 -9.79
N GLY A 14 4.22 -2.42 -9.94
CA GLY A 14 3.22 -2.16 -8.91
C GLY A 14 3.27 -0.72 -8.39
N PHE A 15 2.83 -0.48 -7.17
CA PHE A 15 2.78 0.87 -6.59
C PHE A 15 2.87 0.83 -5.06
N SER A 16 3.23 1.95 -4.44
CA SER A 16 3.12 2.13 -2.99
C SER A 16 2.25 3.34 -2.62
N MET A 17 1.62 3.26 -1.45
CA MET A 17 0.83 4.32 -0.83
C MET A 17 1.22 4.45 0.63
N GLU A 18 1.57 5.65 1.06
CA GLU A 18 1.74 5.94 2.48
C GLU A 18 0.48 6.56 3.06
N ALA A 19 -0.03 6.01 4.16
CA ALA A 19 -1.20 6.51 4.84
C ALA A 19 -1.11 6.42 6.38
N GLU A 20 -1.79 7.33 7.05
CA GLU A 20 -2.04 7.28 8.49
C GLU A 20 -3.55 7.20 8.72
N MET A 21 -3.94 6.27 9.58
CA MET A 21 -5.34 5.95 9.87
C MET A 21 -5.56 6.02 11.37
N ASP A 22 -6.56 6.80 11.81
CA ASP A 22 -6.83 6.98 13.23
C ASP A 22 -7.91 6.02 13.73
N THR A 23 -8.80 5.58 12.84
CA THR A 23 -9.95 4.72 13.15
C THR A 23 -10.00 3.48 12.26
N LYS A 24 -10.84 2.51 12.65
CA LYS A 24 -11.13 1.34 11.81
C LYS A 24 -11.87 1.71 10.52
N GLU A 25 -12.66 2.78 10.55
CA GLU A 25 -13.37 3.31 9.39
C GLU A 25 -12.39 3.94 8.39
N ASP A 26 -11.39 4.67 8.88
CA ASP A 26 -10.28 5.19 8.05
C ASP A 26 -9.54 4.04 7.36
N PHE A 27 -9.30 2.93 8.08
CA PHE A 27 -8.68 1.74 7.52
C PHE A 27 -9.54 1.09 6.43
N ALA A 28 -10.84 0.93 6.66
CA ALA A 28 -11.74 0.37 5.65
C ALA A 28 -11.80 1.26 4.39
N LEU A 29 -11.86 2.58 4.57
CA LEU A 29 -11.83 3.54 3.47
C LEU A 29 -10.51 3.48 2.70
N PHE A 30 -9.38 3.43 3.41
CA PHE A 30 -8.06 3.28 2.80
C PHE A 30 -7.94 1.99 1.99
N MET A 31 -8.37 0.85 2.55
CA MET A 31 -8.33 -0.43 1.84
C MET A 31 -9.15 -0.42 0.56
N LYS A 32 -10.28 0.30 0.54
CA LYS A 32 -11.06 0.51 -0.69
C LYS A 32 -10.27 1.31 -1.73
N ILE A 33 -9.67 2.44 -1.34
CA ILE A 33 -8.84 3.29 -2.23
C ILE A 33 -7.67 2.47 -2.79
N PHE A 34 -7.00 1.69 -1.94
CA PHE A 34 -5.88 0.86 -2.32
C PHE A 34 -6.30 -0.23 -3.32
N GLN A 35 -7.44 -0.89 -3.12
CA GLN A 35 -8.00 -1.85 -4.07
C GLN A 35 -8.37 -1.21 -5.42
N ASP A 36 -8.99 -0.03 -5.41
CA ASP A 36 -9.33 0.70 -6.62
C ASP A 36 -8.05 1.05 -7.42
N ALA A 37 -6.96 1.40 -6.73
CA ALA A 37 -5.66 1.66 -7.36
C ALA A 37 -4.99 0.41 -7.94
N ILE A 38 -5.14 -0.76 -7.30
CA ILE A 38 -4.72 -2.05 -7.87
C ILE A 38 -5.44 -2.29 -9.21
N LEU A 39 -6.76 -2.11 -9.22
CA LEU A 39 -7.57 -2.33 -10.42
C LEU A 39 -7.18 -1.35 -11.54
N ALA A 40 -6.95 -0.07 -11.21
CA ALA A 40 -6.53 0.94 -12.18
C ALA A 40 -5.11 0.68 -12.75
N THR A 41 -4.20 0.16 -11.93
CA THR A 41 -2.85 -0.21 -12.38
C THR A 41 -2.88 -1.43 -13.31
N ARG A 42 -3.90 -2.31 -13.16
CA ARG A 42 -4.03 -3.57 -13.90
C ARG A 42 -5.15 -3.57 -14.93
N THR A 43 -5.69 -2.42 -15.34
CA THR A 43 -6.79 -2.28 -16.33
C THR A 43 -6.57 -3.01 -17.67
N TYR A 44 -5.39 -3.60 -17.91
CA TYR A 44 -5.03 -4.39 -19.09
C TYR A 44 -4.91 -5.92 -18.88
N ASP A 45 -5.06 -6.46 -17.67
CA ASP A 45 -5.01 -7.92 -17.43
C ASP A 45 -6.40 -8.51 -17.12
N PRO A 46 -7.09 -9.09 -18.11
CA PRO A 46 -8.43 -9.67 -17.94
C PRO A 46 -8.45 -10.94 -17.07
N ASN A 47 -7.30 -11.52 -16.73
CA ASN A 47 -7.21 -12.71 -15.87
C ASN A 47 -6.91 -12.37 -14.41
N PHE A 48 -6.75 -11.08 -14.07
CA PHE A 48 -6.44 -10.65 -12.72
C PHE A 48 -7.64 -10.86 -11.78
N SER A 49 -7.46 -11.75 -10.80
CA SER A 49 -8.41 -11.95 -9.71
C SER A 49 -7.70 -11.79 -8.37
N LEU A 50 -8.15 -10.80 -7.59
CA LEU A 50 -7.74 -10.64 -6.18
C LEU A 50 -8.04 -11.88 -5.31
N ALA A 51 -8.87 -12.80 -5.81
CA ALA A 51 -9.46 -13.90 -5.03
C ALA A 51 -8.66 -15.21 -5.05
N LYS A 52 -7.58 -15.36 -5.85
CA LYS A 52 -6.95 -16.69 -6.05
C LYS A 52 -5.45 -16.83 -5.83
N LYS A 53 -4.66 -15.76 -5.69
CA LYS A 53 -3.19 -15.88 -5.61
C LYS A 53 -2.46 -14.78 -4.82
N GLY A 54 -3.17 -13.90 -4.13
CA GLY A 54 -2.50 -12.95 -3.24
C GLY A 54 -2.20 -13.64 -1.91
N ASP A 55 -0.92 -13.94 -1.64
CA ASP A 55 -0.50 -14.15 -0.25
C ASP A 55 -0.59 -12.79 0.43
N TYR A 56 -1.76 -12.54 1.05
CA TYR A 56 -1.95 -11.36 1.85
C TYR A 56 -1.15 -11.53 3.13
N HIS A 57 0.11 -11.11 3.11
CA HIS A 57 0.90 -10.94 4.32
C HIS A 57 0.43 -9.67 5.05
N PHE A 58 -0.79 -9.72 5.59
CA PHE A 58 -1.20 -8.77 6.60
C PHE A 58 -0.33 -9.04 7.83
N ILE A 59 0.74 -8.28 8.01
CA ILE A 59 1.45 -8.24 9.28
C ILE A 59 0.47 -7.62 10.28
N THR A 60 -0.25 -8.48 11.01
CA THR A 60 -1.43 -8.15 11.85
C THR A 60 -1.08 -7.41 13.15
N ALA A 61 -0.03 -6.59 13.16
CA ALA A 61 0.48 -5.92 14.36
C ALA A 61 0.51 -4.38 14.27
N TYR A 62 -0.28 -3.76 13.38
CA TYR A 62 -0.26 -2.31 13.24
C TYR A 62 -1.21 -1.59 14.21
N LYS A 63 -0.66 -0.61 14.94
CA LYS A 63 -1.40 0.30 15.80
C LYS A 63 -2.00 1.40 14.91
N LEU A 64 -3.26 1.78 15.18
CA LEU A 64 -3.83 3.01 14.62
C LEU A 64 -2.99 4.22 15.06
N LYS A 65 -3.06 5.33 14.31
CA LYS A 65 -2.28 6.57 14.51
C LYS A 65 -0.78 6.44 14.24
N GLN A 66 -0.42 5.60 13.27
CA GLN A 66 0.95 5.53 12.75
C GLN A 66 0.92 5.63 11.22
N LYS A 67 1.98 6.19 10.67
CA LYS A 67 2.21 6.24 9.23
C LYS A 67 2.65 4.86 8.75
N LEU A 68 1.91 4.30 7.80
CA LEU A 68 2.14 3.00 7.19
C LEU A 68 2.37 3.17 5.70
N GLU A 69 3.28 2.39 5.13
CA GLU A 69 3.45 2.23 3.70
C GLU A 69 2.83 0.89 3.27
N PHE A 70 1.91 0.97 2.30
CA PHE A 70 1.30 -0.17 1.65
C PHE A 70 1.87 -0.28 0.23
N THR A 71 2.50 -1.40 -0.06
CA THR A 71 3.16 -1.64 -1.35
C THR A 71 2.49 -2.83 -2.04
N PHE A 72 1.92 -2.57 -3.20
CA PHE A 72 1.49 -3.59 -4.14
C PHE A 72 2.66 -3.88 -5.08
N VAL A 73 3.09 -5.15 -5.14
CA VAL A 73 4.17 -5.62 -6.01
C VAL A 73 3.60 -6.63 -6.99
N ILE A 74 3.99 -6.48 -8.25
CA ILE A 74 3.66 -7.41 -9.33
C ILE A 74 4.85 -8.35 -9.50
N GLU A 75 4.62 -9.66 -9.40
CA GLU A 75 5.63 -10.69 -9.61
C GLU A 75 5.26 -11.55 -10.82
N ASP A 76 6.22 -12.29 -11.38
CA ASP A 76 6.04 -13.08 -12.60
C ASP A 76 4.94 -14.16 -12.49
N ASP A 77 4.63 -14.62 -11.27
CA ASP A 77 3.66 -15.69 -10.99
C ASP A 77 2.42 -15.22 -10.19
N GLY A 78 2.32 -13.92 -9.89
CA GLY A 78 1.26 -13.36 -9.05
C GLY A 78 1.41 -11.89 -8.65
N PHE A 79 0.99 -11.59 -7.42
CA PHE A 79 1.14 -10.28 -6.81
C PHE A 79 1.27 -10.41 -5.29
N GLY A 80 2.00 -9.48 -4.69
CA GLY A 80 2.16 -9.35 -3.25
C GLY A 80 1.62 -8.01 -2.76
N ILE A 81 1.04 -7.99 -1.56
CA ILE A 81 0.75 -6.75 -0.83
C ILE A 81 1.55 -6.77 0.45
N TRP A 82 2.44 -5.81 0.58
CA TRP A 82 3.30 -5.61 1.74
C TRP A 82 2.83 -4.39 2.50
N VAL A 83 2.77 -4.49 3.81
CA VAL A 83 2.54 -3.34 4.68
C VAL A 83 3.79 -3.19 5.54
N SER A 84 4.25 -1.97 5.74
CA SER A 84 5.38 -1.68 6.62
C SER A 84 5.16 -0.36 7.35
N PRO A 85 5.77 -0.15 8.52
CA PRO A 85 5.86 1.19 9.08
C PRO A 85 6.54 2.10 8.05
N ALA A 86 5.91 3.24 7.73
CA ALA A 86 6.54 4.18 6.82
C ALA A 86 7.90 4.59 7.41
N LYS A 87 8.96 4.52 6.60
CA LYS A 87 10.30 4.88 7.07
C LYS A 87 10.24 6.28 7.67
N PRO A 88 10.88 6.53 8.83
CA PRO A 88 11.05 7.91 9.27
C PRO A 88 11.80 8.65 8.17
N GLU A 89 11.29 9.80 7.74
CA GLU A 89 12.07 10.73 6.94
C GLU A 89 13.38 10.96 7.69
N ILE A 90 14.48 10.43 7.18
CA ILE A 90 15.80 10.75 7.69
C ILE A 90 15.96 12.22 7.34
N ALA A 91 15.74 13.10 8.32
CA ALA A 91 16.04 14.51 8.16
C ALA A 91 17.47 14.60 7.62
N PRO A 92 17.72 15.33 6.52
CA PRO A 92 19.07 15.43 5.98
C PRO A 92 19.95 15.92 7.13
N LEU A 93 20.97 15.13 7.46
CA LEU A 93 21.98 15.53 8.43
C LEU A 93 22.47 16.90 8.00
N ALA A 94 22.10 17.92 8.77
CA ALA A 94 22.60 19.26 8.58
C ALA A 94 24.12 19.14 8.65
N SER A 95 24.77 19.27 7.49
CA SER A 95 26.21 19.34 7.40
C SER A 95 26.60 20.71 7.96
N THR A 96 26.94 20.75 9.25
CA THR A 96 27.68 21.87 9.87
C THR A 96 29.15 21.79 9.52
#